data_AF-A0A969HDQ1-F1
#
_entry.id   AF-A0A969HDQ1-F1
#
_cell.length_a   1.000
_cell.length_b   1.000
_cell.length_c   1.000
_cell.angle_alpha   90.00
_cell.angle_beta   90.00
_cell.angle_gamma   90.00
#
_symmetry.space_group_name_H-M   'P 1'
#
loop_
_entity.id
_entity.type
_entity.pdbx_description
1 polymer ?
#
loop_
_entity_poly.entity_id
_entity_poly.type
_entity_poly.pdbx_seq_one_letter_code
_entity_poly.pdbx_strand_id
1 'polypeptide(L)'
;MPKFFRSSSPGRMKLKPAKRRKMTKRYHLRNIQHLLTQGFTEPELRDLCFYEPEFRPVHEQLPQGAGKAEIVRRLLEYAKQKVLLDTLLNLAKKHNPGRYQQHQPYVIVSPARPSKNSP
;
A
#
# COMPACT_ATOMS: atom_id res chain seq x y z
N MET A 1 -16.58 -64.07 24.32
CA MET A 1 -15.75 -63.30 25.28
C MET A 1 -15.12 -62.11 24.56
N PRO A 2 -15.13 -60.91 25.15
CA PRO A 2 -14.90 -59.63 24.48
C PRO A 2 -13.45 -59.15 24.60
N LYS A 3 -12.94 -58.38 23.63
CA LYS A 3 -11.81 -57.46 23.87
C LYS A 3 -12.06 -56.14 23.13
N PHE A 4 -12.61 -55.19 23.88
CA PHE A 4 -12.71 -53.78 23.53
C PHE A 4 -11.32 -53.16 23.47
N PHE A 5 -10.86 -52.70 22.32
CA PHE A 5 -9.72 -51.78 22.23
C PHE A 5 -10.25 -50.34 22.28
N ARG A 6 -10.02 -49.68 23.43
CA ARG A 6 -10.22 -48.25 23.62
C ARG A 6 -9.13 -47.50 22.85
N SER A 7 -9.51 -46.80 21.77
CA SER A 7 -8.64 -45.83 21.12
C SER A 7 -8.73 -44.49 21.83
N SER A 8 -7.63 -44.11 22.49
CA SER A 8 -7.43 -42.82 23.14
C SER A 8 -7.48 -41.67 22.13
N SER A 9 -8.43 -40.76 22.31
CA SER A 9 -8.47 -39.46 21.62
C SER A 9 -7.31 -38.57 22.08
N PRO A 10 -6.43 -38.07 21.20
CA PRO A 10 -5.43 -37.09 21.59
C PRO A 10 -6.10 -35.75 21.92
N GLY A 11 -5.80 -35.26 23.12
CA GLY A 11 -6.32 -34.00 23.66
C GLY A 11 -6.07 -32.84 22.71
N ARG A 12 -7.17 -32.21 22.28
CA ARG A 12 -7.20 -30.98 21.49
C ARG A 12 -6.66 -29.83 22.36
N MET A 13 -5.36 -29.60 22.32
CA MET A 13 -4.73 -28.44 22.95
C MET A 13 -5.36 -27.17 22.38
N LYS A 14 -6.05 -26.40 23.23
CA LYS A 14 -6.59 -25.08 22.90
C LYS A 14 -5.41 -24.11 22.75
N LEU A 15 -4.85 -24.01 21.55
CA LEU A 15 -3.95 -22.93 21.17
C LEU A 15 -4.69 -21.60 21.36
N LYS A 16 -4.23 -20.81 22.32
CA LYS A 16 -4.74 -19.44 22.56
C LYS A 16 -4.48 -18.61 21.29
N PRO A 17 -5.45 -17.84 20.78
CA PRO A 17 -5.24 -17.02 19.60
C PRO A 17 -4.19 -15.95 19.90
N ALA A 18 -3.03 -16.04 19.23
CA ALA A 18 -2.00 -15.03 19.30
C ALA A 18 -2.59 -13.68 18.86
N LYS A 19 -2.56 -12.70 19.78
CA LYS A 19 -3.08 -11.35 19.58
C LYS A 19 -2.27 -10.68 18.46
N ARG A 20 -2.76 -10.76 17.21
CA ARG A 20 -2.15 -10.11 16.04
C ARG A 20 -2.06 -8.60 16.32
N ARG A 21 -0.86 -8.10 16.61
CA ARG A 21 -0.59 -6.67 16.69
C ARG A 21 -0.90 -6.07 15.32
N LYS A 22 -1.94 -5.24 15.24
CA LYS A 22 -2.25 -4.48 14.02
C LYS A 22 -1.07 -3.55 13.76
N MET A 23 -0.37 -3.74 12.65
CA MET A 23 0.65 -2.78 12.20
C MET A 23 -0.03 -1.71 11.36
N THR A 24 0.17 -0.44 11.69
CA THR A 24 -0.34 0.67 10.89
C THR A 24 0.78 1.18 9.99
N LYS A 25 0.58 1.07 8.67
CA LYS A 25 1.46 1.70 7.68
C LYS A 25 1.08 3.18 7.55
N ARG A 26 2.06 4.07 7.70
CA ARG A 26 1.93 5.50 7.39
C ARG A 26 2.80 5.83 6.19
N TYR A 27 2.24 6.48 5.18
CA TYR A 27 2.97 6.82 3.96
C TYR A 27 3.54 8.24 4.02
N HIS A 28 4.79 8.40 3.62
CA HIS A 28 5.43 9.70 3.42
C HIS A 28 5.01 10.28 2.07
N LEU A 29 3.81 10.85 2.02
CA LEU A 29 3.22 11.40 0.81
C LEU A 29 4.14 12.40 0.08
N ARG A 30 4.90 13.21 0.83
CA ARG A 30 5.87 14.14 0.24
C ARG A 30 6.98 13.40 -0.52
N ASN A 31 7.54 12.33 0.03
CA ASN A 31 8.58 11.55 -0.64
C ASN A 31 8.04 10.85 -1.89
N ILE A 32 6.81 10.34 -1.82
CA ILE A 32 6.13 9.73 -2.97
C ILE A 32 5.88 10.79 -4.06
N GLN A 33 5.42 11.97 -3.68
CA GLN A 33 5.21 13.08 -4.61
C GLN A 33 6.52 13.50 -5.30
N HIS A 34 7.61 13.64 -4.54
CA HIS A 34 8.93 13.95 -5.09
C HIS A 34 9.41 12.85 -6.05
N LEU A 35 9.28 11.58 -5.67
CA LEU A 35 9.60 10.43 -6.51
C LEU A 35 8.85 10.49 -7.85
N LEU A 36 7.54 10.74 -7.83
CA LEU A 36 6.73 10.81 -9.05
C LEU A 36 7.08 12.03 -9.90
N THR A 37 7.30 13.18 -9.26
CA THR A 37 7.61 14.44 -9.95
C THR A 37 8.98 14.41 -10.63
N GLN A 38 9.95 13.74 -10.01
CA GLN A 38 11.31 13.64 -10.51
C GLN A 38 11.49 12.41 -11.41
N GLY A 39 10.91 11.27 -11.04
CA GLY A 39 11.08 9.99 -11.72
C GLY A 39 10.24 9.79 -12.97
N PHE A 40 9.25 10.65 -13.21
CA PHE A 40 8.43 10.62 -14.41
C PHE A 40 8.36 12.00 -15.05
N THR A 41 8.28 11.99 -16.37
CA THR A 41 7.90 13.13 -17.20
C THR A 41 6.38 13.27 -17.22
N GLU A 42 5.90 14.42 -17.68
CA GLU A 42 4.46 14.66 -17.85
C GLU A 42 3.77 13.63 -18.76
N PRO A 43 4.28 13.32 -19.98
CA PRO A 43 3.66 12.31 -20.83
C PRO A 43 3.67 10.93 -20.18
N GLU A 44 4.77 10.51 -19.56
CA GLU A 44 4.84 9.20 -18.88
C GLU A 44 3.81 9.07 -17.74
N LEU A 45 3.51 10.14 -17.01
CA LEU A 45 2.45 10.10 -16.00
C LEU A 45 1.07 9.96 -16.63
N ARG A 46 0.81 10.60 -17.77
CA ARG A 46 -0.46 10.43 -18.49
C ARG A 46 -0.60 9.02 -19.03
N ASP A 47 0.46 8.47 -19.64
CA ASP A 47 0.52 7.08 -20.07
C ASP A 47 0.29 6.13 -18.91
N LEU A 48 0.91 6.35 -17.75
CA LEU A 48 0.67 5.54 -16.55
C LEU A 48 -0.81 5.57 -16.15
N CYS A 49 -1.42 6.75 -16.12
CA CYS A 49 -2.85 6.84 -15.80
C CYS A 49 -3.73 6.17 -16.86
N PHE A 50 -3.29 6.13 -18.13
CA PHE A 50 -4.05 5.53 -19.22
C PHE A 50 -3.94 4.00 -19.26
N TYR A 51 -2.73 3.45 -19.10
CA TYR A 51 -2.46 2.02 -19.19
C TYR A 51 -2.83 1.27 -17.91
N GLU A 52 -2.66 1.89 -16.74
CA GLU A 52 -2.97 1.23 -15.48
C GLU A 52 -4.47 1.36 -15.17
N PRO A 53 -5.23 0.25 -15.20
CA PRO A 53 -6.69 0.29 -15.05
C PRO A 53 -7.12 0.85 -13.70
N GLU A 54 -6.29 0.69 -12.66
CA GLU A 54 -6.52 1.23 -11.33
C GLU A 54 -6.49 2.77 -11.31
N PHE A 55 -5.74 3.41 -12.21
CA PHE A 55 -5.54 4.86 -12.29
C PHE A 55 -6.27 5.53 -13.47
N ARG A 56 -6.92 4.77 -14.34
CA ARG A 56 -7.74 5.28 -15.45
C ARG A 56 -8.76 6.36 -15.04
N PRO A 57 -9.46 6.27 -13.89
CA PRO A 57 -10.38 7.32 -13.46
C PRO A 57 -9.68 8.66 -13.21
N VAL A 58 -8.39 8.64 -12.85
CA VAL A 58 -7.60 9.88 -12.70
C VAL A 58 -7.42 10.53 -14.07
N HIS A 59 -7.06 9.74 -15.09
CA HIS A 59 -6.90 10.26 -16.46
C HIS A 59 -8.16 10.95 -16.98
N GLU A 60 -9.33 10.33 -16.77
CA GLU A 60 -10.62 10.88 -17.20
C GLU A 60 -11.01 12.17 -16.47
N GLN A 61 -10.49 12.37 -15.26
CA GLN A 61 -10.75 13.55 -14.43
C GLN A 61 -9.69 14.65 -14.59
N LEU A 62 -8.62 14.41 -15.36
CA LEU A 62 -7.58 15.41 -15.58
C LEU A 62 -8.09 16.52 -16.51
N PRO A 63 -7.92 17.80 -16.16
CA PRO A 63 -8.25 18.89 -17.06
C PRO A 63 -7.35 18.85 -18.30
N GLN A 64 -7.90 19.27 -19.45
CA GLN A 64 -7.10 19.47 -20.65
C GLN A 64 -6.01 20.50 -20.37
N GLY A 65 -4.75 20.11 -20.57
CA GLY A 65 -3.59 20.95 -20.24
C GLY A 65 -3.12 20.86 -18.79
N ALA A 66 -3.57 19.86 -18.01
CA ALA A 66 -3.01 19.59 -16.70
C ALA A 66 -1.49 19.42 -16.79
N GLY A 67 -0.76 20.29 -16.10
CA GLY A 67 0.70 20.18 -15.99
C GLY A 67 1.12 19.04 -15.06
N LYS A 68 2.36 18.59 -15.19
CA LYS A 68 2.95 17.50 -14.39
C LYS A 68 2.60 17.54 -12.90
N ALA A 69 2.73 18.71 -12.26
CA ALA A 69 2.49 18.85 -10.82
C ALA A 69 1.04 18.55 -10.43
N GLU A 70 0.07 18.97 -11.26
CA GLU A 70 -1.34 18.70 -11.04
C GLU A 70 -1.66 17.22 -11.24
N ILE A 71 -1.07 16.59 -12.26
CA ILE A 71 -1.23 15.14 -12.51
C ILE A 71 -0.73 14.34 -11.31
N VAL A 72 0.49 14.63 -10.82
CA VAL A 72 1.04 13.95 -9.64
C VAL A 72 0.14 14.15 -8.42
N ARG A 73 -0.35 15.36 -8.19
CA ARG A 73 -1.23 15.67 -7.06
C ARG A 73 -2.52 14.84 -7.14
N ARG A 74 -3.21 14.85 -8.27
CA ARG A 74 -4.45 14.10 -8.49
C ARG A 74 -4.25 12.59 -8.34
N LEU A 75 -3.18 12.06 -8.93
CA LEU A 75 -2.81 10.65 -8.83
C LEU A 75 -2.59 10.24 -7.36
N LEU A 76 -1.86 11.07 -6.61
CA LEU A 76 -1.54 10.80 -5.21
C LEU A 76 -2.78 10.91 -4.30
N GLU A 77 -3.65 11.90 -4.54
CA GLU A 77 -4.91 12.04 -3.82
C GLU A 77 -5.83 10.83 -4.07
N TYR A 78 -5.97 10.42 -5.34
CA TYR A 78 -6.74 9.24 -5.71
C TYR A 78 -6.17 7.96 -5.09
N ALA A 79 -4.85 7.75 -5.18
CA ALA A 79 -4.18 6.60 -4.59
C ALA A 79 -4.35 6.54 -3.07
N LYS A 80 -4.35 7.69 -2.40
CA LYS A 80 -4.62 7.78 -0.96
C LYS A 80 -6.06 7.39 -0.64
N GLN A 81 -7.04 7.88 -1.40
CA GLN A 81 -8.46 7.58 -1.19
C GLN A 81 -8.79 6.11 -1.44
N LYS A 82 -8.18 5.50 -2.46
CA LYS A 82 -8.42 4.10 -2.86
C LYS A 82 -7.45 3.09 -2.23
N VAL A 83 -6.53 3.54 -1.37
CA VAL A 83 -5.51 2.68 -0.73
C VAL A 83 -4.57 2.02 -1.76
N LEU A 84 -4.31 2.69 -2.88
CA LEU A 84 -3.46 2.23 -4.00
C LEU A 84 -2.02 2.75 -3.91
N LEU A 85 -1.60 3.31 -2.78
CA LEU A 85 -0.25 3.84 -2.59
C LEU A 85 0.84 2.76 -2.71
N ASP A 86 0.56 1.53 -2.24
CA ASP A 86 1.47 0.38 -2.42
C ASP A 86 1.62 0.03 -3.92
N THR A 87 0.51 0.00 -4.67
CA THR A 87 0.52 -0.21 -6.14
C THR A 87 1.33 0.88 -6.84
N LEU A 88 1.08 2.15 -6.52
CA LEU A 88 1.78 3.30 -7.09
C LEU A 88 3.29 3.25 -6.84
N LEU A 89 3.70 2.88 -5.62
CA LEU A 89 5.10 2.67 -5.27
C LEU A 89 5.72 1.51 -6.05
N ASN A 90 4.99 0.42 -6.24
CA ASN A 90 5.48 -0.73 -6.99
C ASN A 90 5.68 -0.39 -8.48
N LEU A 91 4.77 0.38 -9.07
CA LEU A 91 4.92 0.91 -10.43
C LEU A 91 6.12 1.84 -10.54
N ALA A 92 6.26 2.79 -9.60
CA ALA A 92 7.42 3.69 -9.57
C ALA A 92 8.74 2.92 -9.43
N LYS A 93 8.77 1.84 -8.65
CA LYS A 93 9.92 0.95 -8.51
C LYS A 93 10.26 0.21 -9.80
N LYS A 94 9.25 -0.32 -10.50
CA LYS A 94 9.44 -1.02 -11.78
C LYS A 94 9.96 -0.07 -12.86
N HIS A 95 9.44 1.14 -12.90
CA HIS A 95 9.80 2.13 -13.90
C HIS A 95 11.18 2.75 -13.65
N ASN A 96 11.46 3.17 -12.42
CA ASN A 96 12.72 3.82 -12.07
C ASN A 96 13.25 3.34 -10.71
N PRO A 97 13.93 2.18 -10.67
CA PRO A 97 14.43 1.61 -9.43
C PRO A 97 15.50 2.49 -8.77
N GLY A 98 16.30 3.22 -9.56
CA GLY A 98 17.35 4.11 -9.05
C GLY A 98 16.79 5.24 -8.20
N ARG A 99 15.82 6.00 -8.74
CA ARG A 99 15.17 7.08 -7.97
C ARG A 99 14.30 6.53 -6.85
N TYR A 100 13.70 5.36 -7.03
CA TYR A 100 12.99 4.68 -5.96
C TYR A 100 13.89 4.41 -4.74
N GLN A 101 15.18 4.13 -4.91
CA GLN A 101 16.07 3.97 -3.76
C GLN A 101 16.44 5.32 -3.12
N GLN A 102 16.57 6.38 -3.92
CA GLN A 102 17.00 7.70 -3.45
C GLN A 102 15.97 8.43 -2.58
N HIS A 103 14.66 8.25 -2.81
CA HIS A 103 13.62 8.95 -2.05
C HIS A 103 13.06 8.18 -0.84
N GLN A 104 13.72 7.09 -0.42
CA GLN A 104 13.35 6.42 0.82
C GLN A 104 13.55 7.35 2.03
N PRO A 105 12.72 7.23 3.09
CA PRO A 105 11.67 6.22 3.31
C PRO A 105 10.28 6.62 2.75
N TYR A 106 9.50 5.62 2.28
CA TYR A 106 8.12 5.83 1.81
C TYR A 106 7.05 5.39 2.81
N VAL A 107 7.39 4.40 3.66
CA VAL A 107 6.45 3.79 4.61
C VAL A 107 7.10 3.78 5.98
N ILE A 108 6.42 4.35 6.96
CA ILE A 108 6.71 4.13 8.37
C ILE A 108 5.76 3.04 8.85
N VAL A 109 6.32 1.92 9.27
CA VAL A 109 5.56 0.90 9.98
C VAL A 109 5.68 1.20 11.46
N SER A 110 4.58 1.66 12.05
CA SER A 110 4.51 1.84 13.51
C SER A 110 3.66 0.74 14.13
N PRO A 111 4.07 0.16 15.27
CA PRO A 111 3.19 -0.70 16.04
C PRO A 111 1.97 0.13 16.46
N ALA A 112 0.75 -0.36 16.22
CA ALA A 112 -0.43 0.32 16.74
C ALA A 112 -0.25 0.45 18.25
N ARG A 113 -0.25 1.70 18.75
CA ARG A 113 -0.21 1.94 20.20
C ARG A 113 -1.38 1.16 20.80
N PRO A 114 -1.15 0.29 21.81
CA PRO A 114 -2.26 -0.29 22.53
C PRO A 114 -3.04 0.87 23.13
N SER A 115 -4.25 1.10 22.61
CA SER A 115 -5.18 2.07 23.17
C SER A 115 -5.38 1.69 24.62
N LYS A 116 -4.86 2.51 25.54
CA LYS A 116 -5.13 2.40 26.97
C LYS A 116 -6.59 2.83 27.19
N ASN A 117 -7.53 1.96 26.83
CA ASN A 117 -8.88 2.00 27.36
C ASN A 117 -9.07 0.73 28.17
N SER A 118 -8.97 0.87 29.48
CA SER A 118 -9.46 -0.04 30.51
C SER A 118 -9.37 0.70 31.84
N PRO A 119 -10.29 0.41 32.76
CA PRO A 119 -11.57 1.10 32.98
C PRO A 119 -11.47 2.35 33.87
#